data_AF-A0A6I3ICT2-F1
#
_entry.id   AF-A0A6I3ICT2-F1
#
_cell.length_a   1.000
_cell.length_b   1.000
_cell.length_c   1.000
_cell.angle_alpha   90.00
_cell.angle_beta   90.00
_cell.angle_gamma   90.00
#
_symmetry.space_group_name_H-M   'P 1'
#
loop_
_entity.id
_entity.type
_entity.pdbx_description
1 polymer ?
#
loop_
_entity_poly.entity_id
_entity_poly.type
_entity_poly.pdbx_seq_one_letter_code
_entity_poly.pdbx_strand_id
1 'polypeptide(L)'
;DDQIGRLVEGLRKMGQLDNTVLVIHADNGASQEGGPFGVMHEMKFFNAIFETPDQAIKDIDDIGGPNSHNNYPWGWAQVGNTPYRWYKQNTHEGGVHVPMVFHWPNGIPKEQKGTKRDQFVFVSDIVPTVYDIIGVTPPKVRKGLEQIPVSGHSFKSFLKDAKAPATNTVQHFENGGSLAIVAGEWKAVLKHTAGQPYSNEKWELYHLSIDRSECNDLADSEPDKLEEMVAHWWEQAEIHGVLPLDDRGVELFGSRFRKNSPHPEDRRYVYRPPMSPMPPQASGGVGGRNVDIVAKVTYKKGDEGVLYASGTQNSGISVFIQNGRLLLDYNAFGDHTIIESAGLVPEGDHELRAVLRRGNGMSGYLEVTIDGVSGGSAEVSLYMRMISSVGPSIGFDHGSPISTRYSAPYAYTGELHEIVIESGPRRVDTAAAEAQAEMNRQ
;
A
#
# COMPACT_ATOMS: atom_id res chain seq x y z
N ASP A 1 -4.14 20.43 -2.62
CA ASP A 1 -3.49 21.76 -2.59
C ASP A 1 -3.78 22.50 -1.27
N ASP A 2 -5.04 22.74 -0.91
CA ASP A 2 -5.45 23.48 0.30
C ASP A 2 -4.71 23.11 1.60
N GLN A 3 -4.52 21.82 1.88
CA GLN A 3 -3.82 21.37 3.09
C GLN A 3 -2.32 21.69 3.06
N ILE A 4 -1.68 21.62 1.88
CA ILE A 4 -0.31 22.08 1.67
C ILE A 4 -0.26 23.60 1.87
N GLY A 5 -1.25 24.33 1.34
CA GLY A 5 -1.40 25.77 1.54
C GLY A 5 -1.46 26.17 3.02
N ARG A 6 -2.21 25.42 3.85
CA ARG A 6 -2.25 25.64 5.32
C ARG A 6 -0.88 25.45 5.97
N LEU A 7 -0.13 24.42 5.59
CA LEU A 7 1.23 24.18 6.09
C LEU A 7 2.17 25.32 5.70
N VAL A 8 2.16 25.70 4.42
CA VAL A 8 3.00 26.78 3.87
C VAL A 8 2.69 28.13 4.53
N GLU A 9 1.40 28.44 4.72
CA GLU A 9 0.98 29.66 5.42
C GLU A 9 1.40 29.65 6.90
N GLY A 10 1.35 28.50 7.56
CA GLY A 10 1.90 28.33 8.90
C GLY A 10 3.39 28.67 8.96
N LEU A 11 4.19 28.07 8.07
CA LEU A 11 5.63 28.35 7.96
C LEU A 11 5.92 29.83 7.68
N ARG A 12 5.11 30.46 6.82
CA ARG A 12 5.20 31.89 6.50
C ARG A 12 4.94 32.77 7.72
N LYS A 13 3.87 32.50 8.48
CA LYS A 13 3.54 33.24 9.71
C LYS A 13 4.62 33.13 10.79
N MET A 14 5.33 32.01 10.85
CA MET A 14 6.46 31.82 11.76
C MET A 14 7.77 32.44 11.24
N GLY A 15 7.78 33.04 10.05
CA GLY A 15 8.99 33.56 9.40
C GLY A 15 10.00 32.47 9.02
N GLN A 16 9.57 31.20 8.92
CA GLN A 16 10.46 30.05 8.66
C GLN A 16 10.44 29.60 7.19
N LEU A 17 9.46 30.03 6.39
CA LEU A 17 9.27 29.54 5.03
C LEU A 17 10.53 29.70 4.16
N ASP A 18 11.19 30.86 4.20
CA ASP A 18 12.34 31.13 3.34
C ASP A 18 13.56 30.26 3.66
N ASN A 19 13.66 29.79 4.92
CA ASN A 19 14.72 28.90 5.39
C ASN A 19 14.28 27.43 5.49
N THR A 20 13.13 27.07 4.89
CA THR A 20 12.63 25.70 4.88
C THR A 20 12.80 25.11 3.49
N VAL A 21 13.40 23.92 3.40
CA VAL A 21 13.38 23.11 2.18
C VAL A 21 12.03 22.40 2.10
N LEU A 22 11.29 22.65 1.02
CA LEU A 22 10.07 21.93 0.68
C LEU A 22 10.30 21.16 -0.62
N VAL A 23 10.00 19.86 -0.60
CA VAL A 23 9.98 19.01 -1.80
C VAL A 23 8.58 18.46 -1.93
N ILE A 24 7.92 18.74 -3.06
CA ILE A 24 6.58 18.25 -3.38
C ILE A 24 6.72 17.39 -4.62
N HIS A 25 6.31 16.14 -4.54
CA HIS A 25 6.25 15.24 -5.69
C HIS A 25 5.16 14.18 -5.50
N ALA A 26 4.77 13.51 -6.58
CA ALA A 26 3.99 12.27 -6.50
C ALA A 26 4.91 11.07 -6.26
N ASP A 27 4.41 10.00 -5.66
CA ASP A 27 5.18 8.79 -5.38
C ASP A 27 5.30 7.85 -6.59
N ASN A 28 4.39 7.96 -7.56
CA ASN A 28 4.38 7.25 -8.84
C ASN A 28 3.45 7.97 -9.84
N GLY A 29 3.42 7.46 -11.08
CA GLY A 29 2.46 7.92 -12.09
C GLY A 29 1.01 7.56 -11.77
N ALA A 30 0.08 7.96 -12.64
CA ALA A 30 -1.35 7.75 -12.44
C ALA A 30 -1.71 6.27 -12.24
N SER A 31 -2.65 6.00 -11.32
CA SER A 31 -3.14 4.66 -10.97
C SER A 31 -3.83 3.94 -12.15
N GLN A 32 -3.53 2.66 -12.37
CA GLN A 32 -4.22 1.81 -13.37
C GLN A 32 -5.20 0.83 -12.75
N GLU A 33 -5.31 0.80 -11.43
CA GLU A 33 -6.08 -0.18 -10.68
C GLU A 33 -7.60 -0.10 -10.93
N GLY A 34 -8.09 1.02 -11.47
CA GLY A 34 -9.49 1.15 -11.92
C GLY A 34 -9.83 0.40 -13.21
N GLY A 35 -8.85 -0.13 -13.94
CA GLY A 35 -9.13 -0.88 -15.17
C GLY A 35 -9.65 -0.01 -16.32
N PRO A 36 -10.13 -0.62 -17.41
CA PRO A 36 -10.62 0.11 -18.58
C PRO A 36 -11.88 0.96 -18.30
N PHE A 37 -12.64 0.63 -17.25
CA PHE A 37 -13.96 1.21 -16.98
C PHE A 37 -14.09 1.91 -15.62
N GLY A 38 -13.08 1.85 -14.77
CA GLY A 38 -13.18 2.26 -13.37
C GLY A 38 -13.80 1.17 -12.49
N VAL A 39 -13.68 1.36 -11.17
CA VAL A 39 -14.32 0.51 -10.14
C VAL A 39 -14.97 1.41 -9.10
N MET A 40 -16.12 1.00 -8.56
CA MET A 40 -16.79 1.75 -7.49
C MET A 40 -16.17 1.50 -6.11
N HIS A 41 -15.48 0.37 -5.96
CA HIS A 41 -14.78 -0.01 -4.74
C HIS A 41 -13.43 -0.70 -5.03
N GLU A 42 -12.31 -0.06 -4.74
CA GLU A 42 -10.96 -0.53 -5.08
C GLU A 42 -10.65 -1.91 -4.49
N MET A 43 -11.10 -2.20 -3.27
CA MET A 43 -10.89 -3.54 -2.69
C MET A 43 -11.60 -4.67 -3.46
N LYS A 44 -12.61 -4.40 -4.31
CA LYS A 44 -13.18 -5.42 -5.21
C LYS A 44 -12.11 -5.91 -6.20
N PHE A 45 -11.28 -5.02 -6.76
CA PHE A 45 -10.16 -5.38 -7.62
C PHE A 45 -9.17 -6.32 -6.91
N PHE A 46 -8.79 -5.99 -5.67
CA PHE A 46 -7.89 -6.84 -4.87
C PHE A 46 -8.50 -8.18 -4.43
N ASN A 47 -9.82 -8.33 -4.56
CA ASN A 47 -10.54 -9.59 -4.35
C ASN A 47 -10.92 -10.30 -5.67
N ALA A 48 -10.41 -9.82 -6.82
CA ALA A 48 -10.73 -10.33 -8.16
C ALA A 48 -12.23 -10.28 -8.51
N ILE A 49 -12.92 -9.25 -8.01
CA ILE A 49 -14.32 -8.96 -8.32
C ILE A 49 -14.32 -7.79 -9.30
N PHE A 50 -14.83 -8.03 -10.50
CA PHE A 50 -14.89 -7.04 -11.57
C PHE A 50 -16.35 -6.70 -11.86
N GLU A 51 -16.64 -5.40 -11.88
CA GLU A 51 -17.96 -4.86 -12.20
C GLU A 51 -18.02 -4.51 -13.69
N THR A 52 -19.18 -4.70 -14.32
CA THR A 52 -19.42 -4.16 -15.66
C THR A 52 -19.77 -2.67 -15.57
N PRO A 53 -19.55 -1.88 -16.64
CA PRO A 53 -20.02 -0.49 -16.69
C PRO A 53 -21.50 -0.33 -16.35
N ASP A 54 -22.35 -1.24 -16.82
CA ASP A 54 -23.81 -1.25 -16.55
C ASP A 54 -24.15 -1.51 -15.07
N GLN A 55 -23.25 -2.16 -14.33
CA GLN A 55 -23.38 -2.34 -12.89
C GLN A 55 -22.91 -1.06 -12.17
N ALA A 56 -21.70 -0.60 -12.47
CA ALA A 56 -21.07 0.55 -11.81
C ALA A 56 -21.89 1.85 -11.98
N ILE A 57 -22.52 2.05 -13.14
CA ILE A 57 -23.29 3.27 -13.42
C ILE A 57 -24.50 3.46 -12.48
N LYS A 58 -24.98 2.38 -11.85
CA LYS A 58 -26.11 2.45 -10.92
C LYS A 58 -25.78 3.21 -9.65
N ASP A 59 -24.50 3.23 -9.28
CA ASP A 59 -24.00 3.83 -8.04
C ASP A 59 -23.17 5.09 -8.33
N ILE A 60 -23.30 5.69 -9.53
CA ILE A 60 -22.50 6.85 -9.95
C ILE A 60 -22.63 8.05 -9.01
N ASP A 61 -23.80 8.23 -8.40
CA ASP A 61 -24.07 9.35 -7.48
C ASP A 61 -23.36 9.18 -6.13
N ASP A 62 -22.84 7.99 -5.80
CA ASP A 62 -22.04 7.76 -4.59
C ASP A 62 -20.58 8.20 -4.75
N ILE A 63 -20.10 8.46 -5.98
CA ILE A 63 -18.70 8.82 -6.26
C ILE A 63 -18.29 10.08 -5.47
N GLY A 64 -17.22 9.97 -4.69
CA GLY A 64 -16.70 11.04 -3.84
C GLY A 64 -17.47 11.24 -2.53
N GLY A 65 -18.60 10.55 -2.36
CA GLY A 65 -19.29 10.38 -1.09
C GLY A 65 -18.61 9.34 -0.19
N PRO A 66 -19.10 9.19 1.05
CA PRO A 66 -18.48 8.27 2.01
C PRO A 66 -18.71 6.79 1.65
N ASN A 67 -19.74 6.49 0.84
CA ASN A 67 -20.13 5.13 0.43
C ASN A 67 -19.40 4.62 -0.81
N SER A 68 -18.43 5.37 -1.34
CA SER A 68 -17.60 4.92 -2.45
C SER A 68 -16.13 4.86 -2.05
N HIS A 69 -15.41 3.94 -2.68
CA HIS A 69 -13.95 3.87 -2.63
C HIS A 69 -13.45 3.64 -4.05
N ASN A 70 -13.81 4.55 -4.95
CA ASN A 70 -13.70 4.34 -6.39
C ASN A 70 -12.30 4.63 -6.94
N ASN A 71 -11.98 4.04 -8.08
CA ASN A 71 -10.77 4.34 -8.86
C ASN A 71 -11.18 4.57 -10.33
N TYR A 72 -10.61 5.58 -10.96
CA TYR A 72 -11.02 6.05 -12.29
C TYR A 72 -10.60 5.09 -13.44
N PRO A 73 -11.22 5.17 -14.63
CA PRO A 73 -10.79 4.37 -15.78
C PRO A 73 -9.42 4.78 -16.31
N TRP A 74 -8.74 3.84 -17.00
CA TRP A 74 -7.44 4.05 -17.66
C TRP A 74 -7.35 5.30 -18.54
N GLY A 75 -8.45 5.70 -19.20
CA GLY A 75 -8.47 6.93 -19.99
C GLY A 75 -8.09 8.17 -19.17
N TRP A 76 -8.60 8.29 -17.94
CA TRP A 76 -8.24 9.39 -17.04
C TRP A 76 -6.82 9.25 -16.49
N ALA A 77 -6.37 8.02 -16.22
CA ALA A 77 -4.99 7.78 -15.85
C ALA A 77 -4.02 8.25 -16.95
N GLN A 78 -4.34 7.99 -18.23
CA GLN A 78 -3.48 8.39 -19.36
C GLN A 78 -3.47 9.90 -19.56
N VAL A 79 -4.60 10.58 -19.34
CA VAL A 79 -4.64 12.05 -19.32
C VAL A 79 -3.70 12.58 -18.23
N GLY A 80 -3.72 12.00 -17.04
CA GLY A 80 -2.82 12.37 -15.93
C GLY A 80 -1.33 12.16 -16.25
N ASN A 81 -1.02 11.19 -17.11
CA ASN A 81 0.35 10.86 -17.49
C ASN A 81 0.81 11.46 -18.82
N THR A 82 -0.05 12.14 -19.58
CA THR A 82 0.32 12.61 -20.92
C THR A 82 1.53 13.56 -20.85
N PRO A 83 2.60 13.35 -21.65
CA PRO A 83 2.68 12.48 -22.83
C PRO A 83 3.28 11.08 -22.60
N TYR A 84 3.50 10.69 -21.34
CA TYR A 84 4.23 9.49 -20.97
C TYR A 84 3.42 8.21 -21.16
N ARG A 85 4.12 7.13 -21.55
CA ARG A 85 3.52 5.83 -21.82
C ARG A 85 3.23 5.07 -20.51
N TRP A 86 2.05 4.45 -20.44
CA TRP A 86 1.58 3.64 -19.30
C TRP A 86 1.38 4.42 -18.00
N TYR A 87 1.36 3.68 -16.89
CA TYR A 87 0.79 4.05 -15.59
C TYR A 87 1.68 3.56 -14.46
N LYS A 88 1.27 3.86 -13.21
CA LYS A 88 1.76 3.20 -11.99
C LYS A 88 1.97 1.69 -12.21
N GLN A 89 2.99 1.14 -11.55
CA GLN A 89 3.45 -0.25 -11.65
C GLN A 89 4.22 -0.62 -12.94
N ASN A 90 4.39 0.31 -13.88
CA ASN A 90 5.24 0.12 -15.05
C ASN A 90 6.57 0.87 -14.88
N THR A 91 7.62 0.39 -15.54
CA THR A 91 8.96 1.03 -15.53
C THR A 91 9.16 2.04 -16.68
N HIS A 92 8.20 2.12 -17.61
CA HIS A 92 8.03 3.22 -18.55
C HIS A 92 7.81 4.56 -17.83
N GLU A 93 8.06 5.67 -18.52
CA GLU A 93 7.99 7.03 -17.98
C GLU A 93 6.61 7.33 -17.36
N GLY A 94 5.51 6.76 -17.85
CA GLY A 94 4.19 7.00 -17.25
C GLY A 94 4.02 6.34 -15.88
N GLY A 95 4.89 5.42 -15.48
CA GLY A 95 4.93 4.85 -14.13
C GLY A 95 5.90 5.55 -13.18
N VAL A 96 7.00 6.10 -13.72
CA VAL A 96 8.15 6.58 -12.92
C VAL A 96 8.44 8.08 -13.05
N HIS A 97 7.90 8.76 -14.06
CA HIS A 97 8.07 10.20 -14.26
C HIS A 97 6.95 10.97 -13.55
N VAL A 98 7.33 11.70 -12.51
CA VAL A 98 6.39 12.44 -11.65
C VAL A 98 6.77 13.91 -11.57
N PRO A 99 5.81 14.82 -11.37
CA PRO A 99 6.13 16.21 -11.13
C PRO A 99 6.90 16.37 -9.81
N MET A 100 7.92 17.21 -9.80
CA MET A 100 8.63 17.61 -8.58
C MET A 100 8.78 19.14 -8.51
N VAL A 101 8.48 19.71 -7.34
CA VAL A 101 8.77 21.10 -6.99
C VAL A 101 9.74 21.11 -5.82
N PHE A 102 10.86 21.81 -5.99
CA PHE A 102 11.85 22.06 -4.93
C PHE A 102 11.87 23.54 -4.56
N HIS A 103 11.58 23.86 -3.31
CA HIS A 103 11.49 25.22 -2.81
C HIS A 103 12.42 25.42 -1.61
N TRP A 104 13.36 26.37 -1.73
CA TRP A 104 14.23 26.81 -0.64
C TRP A 104 14.78 28.24 -0.90
N PRO A 105 14.00 29.30 -0.61
CA PRO A 105 14.33 30.67 -1.01
C PRO A 105 15.68 31.18 -0.54
N ASN A 106 16.14 30.81 0.66
CA ASN A 106 17.44 31.27 1.17
C ASN A 106 18.64 30.54 0.55
N GLY A 107 18.45 29.31 0.07
CA GLY A 107 19.54 28.53 -0.53
C GLY A 107 19.58 28.52 -2.06
N ILE A 108 18.53 29.01 -2.71
CA ILE A 108 18.44 29.12 -4.17
C ILE A 108 18.68 30.58 -4.58
N PRO A 109 19.66 30.86 -5.47
CA PRO A 109 19.89 32.20 -5.98
C PRO A 109 18.64 32.81 -6.61
N LYS A 110 18.45 34.13 -6.47
CA LYS A 110 17.21 34.82 -6.85
C LYS A 110 16.82 34.56 -8.31
N GLU A 111 17.79 34.54 -9.21
CA GLU A 111 17.67 34.29 -10.64
C GLU A 111 17.31 32.84 -10.99
N GLN A 112 17.50 31.90 -10.07
CA GLN A 112 17.15 30.49 -10.25
C GLN A 112 15.76 30.15 -9.72
N LYS A 113 15.14 31.03 -8.90
CA LYS A 113 13.82 30.79 -8.31
C LYS A 113 12.74 30.76 -9.39
N GLY A 114 11.87 29.74 -9.35
CA GLY A 114 10.77 29.58 -10.31
C GLY A 114 11.21 29.12 -11.71
N THR A 115 12.47 28.72 -11.88
CA THR A 115 12.96 28.16 -13.15
C THR A 115 12.78 26.65 -13.21
N LYS A 116 12.72 26.09 -14.42
CA LYS A 116 12.64 24.64 -14.66
C LYS A 116 14.02 23.99 -14.62
N ARG A 117 14.07 22.70 -14.30
CA ARG A 117 15.24 21.81 -14.43
C ARG A 117 14.89 20.64 -15.34
N ASP A 118 15.85 20.24 -16.18
CA ASP A 118 15.70 19.15 -17.15
C ASP A 118 16.72 18.03 -16.91
N GLN A 119 17.59 18.19 -15.90
CA GLN A 119 18.52 17.17 -15.44
C GLN A 119 17.76 15.97 -14.87
N PHE A 120 18.27 14.76 -15.14
CA PHE A 120 17.74 13.55 -14.52
C PHE A 120 17.95 13.58 -12.99
N VAL A 121 16.88 13.22 -12.28
CA VAL A 121 16.84 13.08 -10.82
C VAL A 121 15.95 11.89 -10.51
N PHE A 122 16.34 11.12 -9.51
CA PHE A 122 15.53 10.06 -8.94
C PHE A 122 15.24 10.33 -7.47
N VAL A 123 14.20 9.69 -6.92
CA VAL A 123 13.76 9.91 -5.52
C VAL A 123 14.87 9.64 -4.50
N SER A 124 15.79 8.72 -4.81
CA SER A 124 16.97 8.41 -3.98
C SER A 124 17.93 9.60 -3.83
N ASP A 125 17.90 10.57 -4.74
CA ASP A 125 18.77 11.75 -4.75
C ASP A 125 18.34 12.84 -3.76
N ILE A 126 17.09 12.78 -3.26
CA ILE A 126 16.54 13.78 -2.32
C ILE A 126 17.31 13.74 -0.99
N VAL A 127 17.49 12.55 -0.40
CA VAL A 127 18.18 12.38 0.89
C VAL A 127 19.63 12.89 0.87
N PRO A 128 20.50 12.46 -0.07
CA PRO A 128 21.86 12.99 -0.14
C PRO A 128 21.89 14.50 -0.43
N THR A 129 20.92 15.04 -1.17
CA THR A 129 20.80 16.49 -1.36
C THR A 129 20.49 17.20 -0.04
N VAL A 130 19.56 16.68 0.77
CA VAL A 130 19.28 17.23 2.10
C VAL A 130 20.53 17.18 2.98
N TYR A 131 21.24 16.05 3.01
CA TYR A 131 22.49 15.90 3.77
C TYR A 131 23.57 16.89 3.36
N ASP A 132 23.80 17.09 2.07
CA ASP A 132 24.73 18.09 1.54
C ASP A 132 24.29 19.53 1.88
N ILE A 133 22.99 19.82 1.86
CA ILE A 133 22.46 21.13 2.27
C ILE A 133 22.76 21.42 3.76
N ILE A 134 22.55 20.44 4.64
CA ILE A 134 22.73 20.62 6.09
C ILE A 134 24.13 20.26 6.60
N GLY A 135 25.04 19.83 5.72
CA GLY A 135 26.41 19.46 6.08
C GLY A 135 26.52 18.17 6.92
N VAL A 136 25.63 17.20 6.71
CA VAL A 136 25.62 15.92 7.43
C VAL A 136 26.25 14.83 6.59
N THR A 137 27.19 14.09 7.18
CA THR A 137 27.70 12.84 6.63
C THR A 137 26.90 11.68 7.22
N PRO A 138 26.24 10.82 6.40
CA PRO A 138 25.51 9.68 6.91
C PRO A 138 26.46 8.69 7.63
N PRO A 139 26.11 8.20 8.82
CA PRO A 139 26.98 7.30 9.57
C PRO A 139 27.02 5.91 8.92
N LYS A 140 28.22 5.32 8.83
CA LYS A 140 28.40 3.93 8.34
C LYS A 140 27.81 2.89 9.29
N VAL A 141 27.70 3.21 10.58
CA VAL A 141 27.17 2.34 11.63
C VAL A 141 26.21 3.13 12.51
N ARG A 142 25.02 2.59 12.78
CA ARG A 142 24.04 3.18 13.68
C ARG A 142 23.51 2.13 14.65
N LYS A 143 23.61 2.40 15.95
CA LYS A 143 23.22 1.47 17.03
C LYS A 143 23.85 0.06 16.89
N GLY A 144 25.11 0.00 16.45
CA GLY A 144 25.84 -1.26 16.25
C GLY A 144 25.51 -2.01 14.96
N LEU A 145 24.66 -1.46 14.08
CA LEU A 145 24.31 -2.06 12.79
C LEU A 145 24.98 -1.29 11.65
N GLU A 146 25.63 -2.00 10.74
CA GLU A 146 26.11 -1.44 9.47
C GLU A 146 24.94 -0.91 8.64
N GLN A 147 25.13 0.23 7.99
CA GLN A 147 24.12 0.87 7.16
C GLN A 147 24.42 0.63 5.69
N ILE A 148 23.37 0.38 4.90
CA ILE A 148 23.47 0.35 3.44
C ILE A 148 23.91 1.74 2.96
N PRO A 149 24.85 1.86 1.99
CA PRO A 149 25.25 3.14 1.44
C PRO A 149 24.05 3.93 0.88
N VAL A 150 24.11 5.26 0.99
CA VAL A 150 23.15 6.12 0.29
C VAL A 150 23.43 6.02 -1.21
N SER A 151 22.45 5.52 -1.97
CA SER A 151 22.60 5.20 -3.39
C SER A 151 22.35 6.38 -4.34
N GLY A 152 21.69 7.45 -3.87
CA GLY A 152 21.46 8.65 -4.67
C GLY A 152 22.65 9.62 -4.66
N HIS A 153 22.54 10.65 -5.51
CA HIS A 153 23.55 11.67 -5.72
C HIS A 153 22.98 13.06 -5.44
N SER A 154 23.65 13.85 -4.59
CA SER A 154 23.21 15.22 -4.29
C SER A 154 23.12 16.04 -5.57
N PHE A 155 21.96 16.62 -5.85
CA PHE A 155 21.73 17.50 -6.99
C PHE A 155 21.88 19.00 -6.67
N LYS A 156 22.44 19.33 -5.51
CA LYS A 156 22.63 20.71 -5.04
C LYS A 156 23.35 21.61 -6.06
N SER A 157 24.19 21.04 -6.92
CA SER A 157 24.93 21.75 -7.97
C SER A 157 23.99 22.56 -8.88
N PHE A 158 22.94 21.94 -9.43
CA PHE A 158 22.05 22.64 -10.36
C PHE A 158 20.95 23.48 -9.68
N LEU A 159 20.88 23.50 -8.34
CA LEU A 159 20.10 24.52 -7.63
C LEU A 159 20.66 25.93 -7.87
N LYS A 160 21.97 26.04 -8.10
CA LYS A 160 22.68 27.30 -8.35
C LYS A 160 22.90 27.58 -9.85
N ASP A 161 23.05 26.52 -10.64
CA ASP A 161 23.30 26.63 -12.08
C ASP A 161 22.37 25.72 -12.87
N ALA A 162 21.42 26.32 -13.61
CA ALA A 162 20.50 25.61 -14.47
C ALA A 162 21.17 24.77 -15.57
N LYS A 163 22.44 25.07 -15.89
CA LYS A 163 23.22 24.38 -16.94
C LYS A 163 24.18 23.32 -16.40
N ALA A 164 24.27 23.15 -15.08
CA ALA A 164 25.09 22.09 -14.53
C ALA A 164 24.58 20.71 -15.00
N PRO A 165 25.48 19.74 -15.24
CA PRO A 165 25.08 18.41 -15.66
C PRO A 165 24.26 17.70 -14.56
N ALA A 166 23.48 16.69 -14.96
CA ALA A 166 22.85 15.79 -14.01
C ALA A 166 23.92 15.08 -13.17
N THR A 167 23.68 14.97 -11.86
CA THR A 167 24.59 14.28 -10.93
C THR A 167 24.31 12.79 -10.88
N ASN A 168 23.07 12.39 -11.15
CA ASN A 168 22.67 11.02 -11.34
C ASN A 168 22.61 10.73 -12.85
N THR A 169 23.46 9.82 -13.30
CA THR A 169 23.58 9.45 -14.72
C THR A 169 23.21 8.00 -14.99
N VAL A 170 22.94 7.19 -13.95
CA VAL A 170 22.59 5.77 -14.07
C VAL A 170 21.55 5.43 -13.02
N GLN A 171 20.39 4.94 -13.44
CA GLN A 171 19.33 4.49 -12.54
C GLN A 171 18.63 3.26 -13.10
N HIS A 172 18.69 2.15 -12.36
CA HIS A 172 17.92 0.95 -12.68
C HIS A 172 16.52 1.00 -12.04
N PHE A 173 15.61 0.25 -12.61
CA PHE A 173 14.24 0.06 -12.15
C PHE A 173 13.90 -1.42 -12.26
N GLU A 174 13.22 -1.92 -11.25
CA GLU A 174 12.56 -3.23 -11.25
C GLU A 174 11.22 -3.04 -10.51
N ASN A 175 10.14 -3.49 -11.13
CA ASN A 175 8.86 -3.57 -10.44
C ASN A 175 8.00 -4.69 -11.04
N GLY A 176 7.67 -5.69 -10.22
CA GLY A 176 6.83 -6.82 -10.63
C GLY A 176 7.44 -7.60 -11.80
N GLY A 177 8.78 -7.68 -11.83
CA GLY A 177 9.56 -8.28 -12.91
C GLY A 177 9.77 -7.38 -14.13
N SER A 178 9.06 -6.25 -14.26
CA SER A 178 9.36 -5.30 -15.35
C SER A 178 10.65 -4.55 -15.04
N LEU A 179 11.51 -4.39 -16.05
CA LEU A 179 12.87 -3.89 -15.90
C LEU A 179 13.02 -2.56 -16.66
N ALA A 180 13.84 -1.64 -16.16
CA ALA A 180 14.34 -0.53 -16.97
C ALA A 180 15.69 -0.01 -16.46
N ILE A 181 16.46 0.63 -17.33
CA ILE A 181 17.68 1.35 -16.99
C ILE A 181 17.68 2.69 -17.72
N VAL A 182 17.99 3.76 -17.01
CA VAL A 182 18.41 5.03 -17.60
C VAL A 182 19.92 5.12 -17.45
N ALA A 183 20.62 5.38 -18.55
CA ALA A 183 22.06 5.67 -18.55
C ALA A 183 22.34 6.84 -19.49
N GLY A 184 22.72 7.99 -18.93
CA GLY A 184 22.81 9.25 -19.65
C GLY A 184 21.45 9.68 -20.21
N GLU A 185 21.37 9.84 -21.53
CA GLU A 185 20.13 10.23 -22.23
C GLU A 185 19.33 9.03 -22.75
N TRP A 186 19.85 7.81 -22.57
CA TRP A 186 19.22 6.59 -23.06
C TRP A 186 18.39 5.92 -21.98
N LYS A 187 17.34 5.24 -22.41
CA LYS A 187 16.55 4.34 -21.57
C LYS A 187 16.28 3.05 -22.30
N ALA A 188 16.52 1.92 -21.63
CA ALA A 188 16.05 0.61 -22.10
C ALA A 188 14.99 0.09 -21.13
N VAL A 189 13.92 -0.52 -21.67
CA VAL A 189 12.77 -0.99 -20.89
C VAL A 189 12.38 -2.38 -21.35
N LEU A 190 12.07 -3.28 -20.41
CA LEU A 190 11.43 -4.56 -20.67
C LEU A 190 10.17 -4.64 -19.81
N LYS A 191 9.01 -4.71 -20.47
CA LYS A 191 7.73 -4.93 -19.77
C LYS A 191 7.49 -6.42 -19.63
N HIS A 192 7.47 -6.88 -18.38
CA HIS A 192 7.33 -8.28 -18.05
C HIS A 192 5.86 -8.71 -17.90
N THR A 193 5.56 -9.93 -18.34
CA THR A 193 4.33 -10.64 -18.03
C THR A 193 4.63 -11.77 -17.06
N ALA A 194 4.10 -11.70 -15.85
CA ALA A 194 4.35 -12.68 -14.80
C ALA A 194 4.20 -14.14 -15.30
N GLY A 195 5.18 -14.97 -14.98
CA GLY A 195 5.30 -16.36 -15.39
C GLY A 195 5.89 -16.59 -16.80
N GLN A 196 6.15 -15.53 -17.57
CA GLN A 196 6.84 -15.68 -18.86
C GLN A 196 8.35 -15.78 -18.69
N PRO A 197 9.07 -16.58 -19.49
CA PRO A 197 10.52 -16.52 -19.53
C PRO A 197 10.99 -15.17 -20.10
N TYR A 198 11.90 -14.48 -19.40
CA TYR A 198 12.50 -13.21 -19.87
C TYR A 198 13.17 -13.33 -21.24
N SER A 199 13.66 -14.51 -21.62
CA SER A 199 14.25 -14.76 -22.95
C SER A 199 13.27 -14.58 -24.11
N ASN A 200 11.96 -14.60 -23.83
CA ASN A 200 10.91 -14.44 -24.83
C ASN A 200 10.36 -13.02 -24.87
N GLU A 201 10.87 -12.12 -24.04
CA GLU A 201 10.38 -10.76 -23.90
C GLU A 201 11.32 -9.77 -24.58
N LYS A 202 10.72 -8.75 -25.20
CA LYS A 202 11.45 -7.76 -25.98
C LYS A 202 11.89 -6.61 -25.09
N TRP A 203 13.17 -6.26 -25.17
CA TRP A 203 13.65 -4.95 -24.72
C TRP A 203 13.37 -3.88 -25.77
N GLU A 204 12.88 -2.74 -25.31
CA GLU A 204 12.70 -1.51 -26.07
C GLU A 204 13.84 -0.53 -25.74
N LEU A 205 14.24 0.32 -26.68
CA LEU A 205 15.28 1.34 -26.50
C LEU A 205 14.77 2.73 -26.89
N TYR A 206 15.06 3.73 -26.06
CA TYR A 206 14.61 5.11 -26.26
C TYR A 206 15.72 6.13 -25.96
N HIS A 207 15.67 7.26 -26.66
CA HIS A 207 16.53 8.42 -26.40
C HIS A 207 15.71 9.54 -25.75
N LEU A 208 15.75 9.64 -24.42
CA LEU A 208 14.83 10.46 -23.62
C LEU A 208 14.96 11.98 -23.88
N SER A 209 16.11 12.48 -24.31
CA SER A 209 16.22 13.92 -24.65
C SER A 209 15.48 14.28 -25.95
N ILE A 210 15.14 13.29 -26.78
CA ILE A 210 14.42 13.44 -28.05
C ILE A 210 12.97 12.97 -27.89
N ASP A 211 12.76 11.82 -27.26
CA ASP A 211 11.47 11.17 -27.08
C ASP A 211 11.25 10.78 -25.61
N ARG A 212 10.74 11.72 -24.82
CA ARG A 212 10.32 11.45 -23.44
C ARG A 212 9.04 10.60 -23.36
N SER A 213 8.30 10.47 -24.46
CA SER A 213 7.05 9.71 -24.51
C SER A 213 7.24 8.22 -24.76
N GLU A 214 8.47 7.77 -25.04
CA GLU A 214 8.81 6.36 -25.33
C GLU A 214 7.95 5.78 -26.47
N CYS A 215 7.72 6.58 -27.51
CA CYS A 215 6.87 6.22 -28.64
C CYS A 215 7.65 5.62 -29.82
N ASN A 216 8.94 5.94 -29.95
CA ASN A 216 9.80 5.48 -31.03
C ASN A 216 10.84 4.50 -30.48
N ASP A 217 10.55 3.20 -30.55
CA ASP A 217 11.49 2.14 -30.17
C ASP A 217 12.65 2.06 -31.18
N LEU A 218 13.87 2.27 -30.68
CA LEU A 218 15.12 2.28 -31.44
C LEU A 218 15.86 0.93 -31.38
N ALA A 219 15.32 -0.08 -30.71
CA ALA A 219 15.99 -1.37 -30.48
C ALA A 219 16.52 -2.01 -31.77
N ASP A 220 15.73 -1.98 -32.85
CA ASP A 220 16.10 -2.59 -34.13
C ASP A 220 17.12 -1.75 -34.93
N SER A 221 17.12 -0.43 -34.73
CA SER A 221 18.03 0.49 -35.43
C SER A 221 19.36 0.72 -34.70
N GLU A 222 19.38 0.54 -33.38
CA GLU A 222 20.54 0.78 -32.50
C GLU A 222 20.81 -0.46 -31.60
N PRO A 223 21.01 -1.66 -32.18
CA PRO A 223 21.10 -2.90 -31.41
C PRO A 223 22.32 -2.95 -30.48
N ASP A 224 23.46 -2.42 -30.93
CA ASP A 224 24.69 -2.36 -30.11
C ASP A 224 24.47 -1.49 -28.86
N LYS A 225 23.71 -0.40 -29.00
CA LYS A 225 23.36 0.46 -27.87
C LYS A 225 22.39 -0.23 -26.92
N LEU A 226 21.44 -0.99 -27.45
CA LEU A 226 20.53 -1.76 -26.61
C LEU A 226 21.30 -2.81 -25.79
N GLU A 227 22.23 -3.55 -26.41
CA GLU A 227 23.06 -4.53 -25.71
C GLU A 227 23.87 -3.90 -24.57
N GLU A 228 24.48 -2.73 -24.81
CA GLU A 228 25.17 -1.94 -23.79
C GLU A 228 24.24 -1.61 -22.61
N MET A 229 23.03 -1.10 -22.89
CA MET A 229 22.06 -0.74 -21.86
C MET A 229 21.62 -1.96 -21.05
N VAL A 230 21.33 -3.09 -21.70
CA VAL A 230 20.94 -4.33 -21.02
C VAL A 230 22.06 -4.83 -20.10
N ALA A 231 23.32 -4.78 -20.56
CA ALA A 231 24.47 -5.15 -19.73
C ALA A 231 24.58 -4.26 -18.48
N HIS A 232 24.39 -2.94 -18.64
CA HIS A 232 24.35 -2.02 -17.50
C HIS A 232 23.21 -2.31 -16.53
N TRP A 233 22.03 -2.71 -17.01
CA TRP A 233 20.95 -3.09 -16.11
C TRP A 233 21.35 -4.26 -15.20
N TRP A 234 21.96 -5.31 -15.77
CA TRP A 234 22.42 -6.47 -14.99
C TRP A 234 23.52 -6.13 -13.98
N GLU A 235 24.48 -5.29 -14.38
CA GLU A 235 25.51 -4.77 -13.47
C GLU A 235 24.89 -4.03 -12.28
N GLN A 236 23.93 -3.12 -12.53
CA GLN A 236 23.26 -2.38 -11.46
C GLN A 236 22.39 -3.29 -10.59
N ALA A 237 21.74 -4.30 -11.18
CA ALA A 237 20.94 -5.28 -10.45
C ALA A 237 21.79 -6.07 -9.44
N GLU A 238 23.02 -6.44 -9.80
CA GLU A 238 23.97 -7.12 -8.91
C GLU A 238 24.46 -6.19 -7.79
N ILE A 239 24.88 -4.97 -8.13
CA ILE A 239 25.35 -3.96 -7.16
C ILE A 239 24.29 -3.65 -6.10
N HIS A 240 23.02 -3.60 -6.51
CA HIS A 240 21.92 -3.17 -5.65
C HIS A 240 21.07 -4.30 -5.07
N GLY A 241 21.45 -5.57 -5.32
CA GLY A 241 20.78 -6.73 -4.72
C GLY A 241 19.33 -6.92 -5.21
N VAL A 242 19.06 -6.61 -6.48
CA VAL A 242 17.75 -6.77 -7.11
C VAL A 242 17.39 -8.24 -7.32
N LEU A 243 18.39 -9.10 -7.47
CA LEU A 243 18.21 -10.52 -7.77
C LEU A 243 17.97 -11.35 -6.49
N PRO A 244 17.17 -12.43 -6.57
CA PRO A 244 16.45 -12.93 -7.74
C PRO A 244 15.19 -12.11 -8.06
N LEU A 245 14.81 -12.07 -9.35
CA LEU A 245 13.57 -11.44 -9.79
C LEU A 245 12.35 -12.18 -9.24
N ASP A 246 11.38 -11.42 -8.71
CA ASP A 246 10.17 -11.93 -8.09
C ASP A 246 8.94 -11.26 -8.72
N ASP A 247 8.38 -11.90 -9.74
CA ASP A 247 7.25 -11.41 -10.55
C ASP A 247 5.88 -11.68 -9.93
N ARG A 248 5.84 -12.14 -8.67
CA ARG A 248 4.60 -12.38 -7.95
C ARG A 248 3.84 -11.07 -7.72
N GLY A 249 2.51 -11.11 -7.85
CA GLY A 249 1.65 -9.94 -7.71
C GLY A 249 1.03 -9.84 -6.31
N VAL A 250 -0.28 -10.07 -6.24
CA VAL A 250 -1.08 -10.00 -5.01
C VAL A 250 -0.63 -10.98 -3.91
N GLU A 251 0.18 -11.97 -4.27
CA GLU A 251 0.83 -12.92 -3.36
C GLU A 251 1.83 -12.21 -2.44
N LEU A 252 2.52 -11.16 -2.91
CA LEU A 252 3.50 -10.42 -2.11
C LEU A 252 2.89 -9.64 -0.95
N PHE A 253 1.58 -9.37 -1.01
CA PHE A 253 0.83 -8.79 0.11
C PHE A 253 0.62 -9.79 1.26
N GLY A 254 0.96 -11.07 1.07
CA GLY A 254 0.91 -12.07 2.13
C GLY A 254 1.92 -11.77 3.26
N SER A 255 1.46 -11.89 4.51
CA SER A 255 2.34 -11.84 5.69
C SER A 255 3.42 -12.92 5.62
N ARG A 256 4.69 -12.52 5.79
CA ARG A 256 5.81 -13.46 5.93
C ARG A 256 6.00 -13.81 7.40
N PHE A 257 5.67 -15.04 7.77
CA PHE A 257 5.76 -15.51 9.15
C PHE A 257 7.18 -15.95 9.48
N ARG A 258 7.78 -15.33 10.49
CA ARG A 258 9.15 -15.64 10.92
C ARG A 258 9.41 -15.15 12.33
N LYS A 259 10.33 -15.82 13.03
CA LYS A 259 10.81 -15.42 14.35
C LYS A 259 11.25 -13.95 14.37
N ASN A 260 10.91 -13.25 15.45
CA ASN A 260 11.25 -11.83 15.67
C ASN A 260 10.70 -10.87 14.60
N SER A 261 9.63 -11.23 13.89
CA SER A 261 8.88 -10.28 13.05
C SER A 261 7.52 -9.95 13.67
N PRO A 262 6.85 -8.89 13.21
CA PRO A 262 5.46 -8.61 13.59
C PRO A 262 4.49 -9.76 13.27
N HIS A 263 4.88 -10.71 12.42
CA HIS A 263 4.08 -11.89 12.08
C HIS A 263 4.75 -13.15 12.64
N PRO A 264 4.38 -13.57 13.88
CA PRO A 264 5.00 -14.71 14.53
C PRO A 264 4.59 -16.03 13.86
N GLU A 265 5.43 -17.06 14.00
CA GLU A 265 5.26 -18.37 13.35
C GLU A 265 4.02 -19.13 13.84
N ASP A 266 3.66 -18.94 15.11
CA ASP A 266 2.43 -19.46 15.72
C ASP A 266 1.16 -18.69 15.29
N ARG A 267 1.34 -17.58 14.54
CA ARG A 267 0.30 -16.71 14.01
C ARG A 267 -0.67 -16.21 15.07
N ARG A 268 -0.18 -16.08 16.30
CA ARG A 268 -0.94 -15.62 17.46
C ARG A 268 -0.54 -14.19 17.79
N TYR A 269 -1.52 -13.29 17.76
CA TYR A 269 -1.33 -11.87 18.02
C TYR A 269 -2.06 -11.51 19.30
N VAL A 270 -1.41 -10.78 20.21
CA VAL A 270 -2.04 -10.30 21.44
C VAL A 270 -1.94 -8.79 21.52
N TYR A 271 -3.09 -8.15 21.58
CA TYR A 271 -3.22 -6.70 21.72
C TYR A 271 -3.79 -6.37 23.10
N ARG A 272 -3.19 -5.39 23.76
CA ARG A 272 -3.58 -4.97 25.11
C ARG A 272 -3.90 -3.47 25.08
N PRO A 273 -5.18 -3.08 25.18
CA PRO A 273 -5.55 -1.67 25.17
C PRO A 273 -5.02 -0.93 26.42
N PRO A 274 -4.91 0.42 26.36
CA PRO A 274 -5.21 1.26 25.20
C PRO A 274 -4.13 1.15 24.11
N MET A 275 -4.55 1.13 22.84
CA MET A 275 -3.63 1.08 21.70
C MET A 275 -4.03 2.12 20.64
N SER A 276 -3.03 2.68 19.96
CA SER A 276 -3.27 3.42 18.72
C SER A 276 -3.68 2.46 17.60
N PRO A 277 -4.45 2.94 16.59
CA PRO A 277 -4.73 2.15 15.39
C PRO A 277 -3.42 1.66 14.75
N MET A 278 -3.44 0.43 14.26
CA MET A 278 -2.23 -0.21 13.72
C MET A 278 -2.27 -0.21 12.18
N PRO A 279 -1.13 -0.02 11.50
CA PRO A 279 -1.07 -0.24 10.07
C PRO A 279 -1.31 -1.74 9.78
N PRO A 280 -2.01 -2.08 8.68
CA PRO A 280 -2.40 -3.46 8.41
C PRO A 280 -1.19 -4.40 8.30
N GLN A 281 -0.06 -3.93 7.77
CA GLN A 281 1.18 -4.69 7.59
C GLN A 281 1.88 -5.06 8.91
N ALA A 282 1.53 -4.42 10.03
CA ALA A 282 2.07 -4.77 11.35
C ALA A 282 1.07 -5.55 12.21
N SER A 283 -0.11 -5.86 11.66
CA SER A 283 -1.24 -6.43 12.41
C SER A 283 -1.56 -7.87 12.00
N GLY A 284 -2.40 -8.53 12.80
CA GLY A 284 -2.89 -9.86 12.54
C GLY A 284 -3.92 -9.84 11.42
N GLY A 285 -3.52 -10.25 10.21
CA GLY A 285 -4.40 -10.23 9.05
C GLY A 285 -5.59 -11.18 9.20
N VAL A 286 -6.80 -10.65 9.05
CA VAL A 286 -8.06 -11.42 9.23
C VAL A 286 -8.67 -11.95 7.91
N GLY A 287 -8.21 -11.44 6.76
CA GLY A 287 -8.73 -11.82 5.43
C GLY A 287 -8.18 -13.15 4.88
N GLY A 288 -9.03 -13.84 4.11
CA GLY A 288 -8.65 -15.00 3.28
C GLY A 288 -8.16 -16.24 4.03
N ARG A 289 -8.45 -16.38 5.32
CA ARG A 289 -8.01 -17.50 6.18
C ARG A 289 -9.01 -17.75 7.31
N ASN A 290 -8.84 -18.87 8.03
CA ASN A 290 -9.58 -19.13 9.26
C ASN A 290 -9.00 -18.27 10.40
N VAL A 291 -9.87 -17.62 11.16
CA VAL A 291 -9.49 -16.68 12.21
C VAL A 291 -10.42 -16.81 13.40
N ASP A 292 -9.86 -16.78 14.60
CA ASP A 292 -10.59 -16.47 15.82
C ASP A 292 -10.11 -15.12 16.35
N ILE A 293 -11.06 -14.24 16.65
CA ILE A 293 -10.84 -12.97 17.33
C ILE A 293 -11.43 -13.14 18.72
N VAL A 294 -10.59 -13.13 19.74
CA VAL A 294 -10.95 -13.47 21.12
C VAL A 294 -10.75 -12.24 21.99
N ALA A 295 -11.82 -11.71 22.56
CA ALA A 295 -11.79 -10.62 23.52
C ALA A 295 -11.94 -11.15 24.93
N LYS A 296 -11.01 -10.79 25.82
CA LYS A 296 -11.16 -11.00 27.26
C LYS A 296 -11.66 -9.70 27.88
N VAL A 297 -12.83 -9.74 28.48
CA VAL A 297 -13.48 -8.55 29.05
C VAL A 297 -13.92 -8.80 30.48
N THR A 298 -14.01 -7.74 31.27
CA THR A 298 -14.89 -7.69 32.43
C THR A 298 -16.09 -6.85 32.03
N TYR A 299 -17.26 -7.49 31.88
CA TYR A 299 -18.50 -6.87 31.45
C TYR A 299 -19.40 -6.53 32.65
N LYS A 300 -19.95 -5.33 32.64
CA LYS A 300 -21.04 -4.89 33.52
C LYS A 300 -22.27 -4.60 32.71
N LYS A 301 -23.45 -4.78 33.30
CA LYS A 301 -24.70 -4.51 32.61
C LYS A 301 -24.75 -3.06 32.10
N GLY A 302 -24.90 -2.92 30.78
CA GLY A 302 -24.95 -1.61 30.12
C GLY A 302 -23.62 -1.19 29.50
N ASP A 303 -22.56 -1.98 29.65
CA ASP A 303 -21.33 -1.76 28.87
C ASP A 303 -21.61 -1.96 27.38
N GLU A 304 -21.09 -1.04 26.58
CA GLU A 304 -21.27 -1.03 25.12
C GLU A 304 -19.98 -0.59 24.44
N GLY A 305 -19.86 -0.92 23.15
CA GLY A 305 -18.80 -0.42 22.29
C GLY A 305 -18.02 -1.51 21.56
N VAL A 306 -17.10 -1.07 20.71
CA VAL A 306 -16.29 -1.93 19.84
C VAL A 306 -15.15 -2.58 20.60
N LEU A 307 -15.02 -3.90 20.46
CA LEU A 307 -13.91 -4.68 20.99
C LEU A 307 -12.77 -4.75 19.96
N TYR A 308 -13.12 -4.98 18.69
CA TYR A 308 -12.20 -5.06 17.56
C TYR A 308 -12.85 -4.49 16.30
N ALA A 309 -12.12 -3.67 15.55
CA ALA A 309 -12.54 -3.19 14.24
C ALA A 309 -11.38 -3.24 13.26
N SER A 310 -11.62 -3.67 12.02
CA SER A 310 -10.64 -3.67 10.94
C SER A 310 -11.32 -3.37 9.62
N GLY A 311 -11.06 -2.20 9.07
CA GLY A 311 -11.65 -1.76 7.81
C GLY A 311 -12.24 -0.35 7.88
N THR A 312 -13.26 -0.13 7.06
CA THR A 312 -13.98 1.14 6.92
C THR A 312 -15.46 0.86 6.73
N GLN A 313 -16.28 1.91 6.59
CA GLN A 313 -17.69 1.77 6.24
C GLN A 313 -17.95 1.08 4.88
N ASN A 314 -16.94 1.04 4.00
CA ASN A 314 -17.10 0.43 2.68
C ASN A 314 -16.78 -1.06 2.70
N SER A 315 -15.86 -1.51 3.56
CA SER A 315 -15.57 -2.93 3.78
C SER A 315 -14.83 -3.12 5.08
N GLY A 316 -15.19 -4.15 5.87
CA GLY A 316 -14.59 -4.32 7.18
C GLY A 316 -15.22 -5.42 8.03
N ILE A 317 -14.60 -5.63 9.19
CA ILE A 317 -15.11 -6.52 10.24
C ILE A 317 -15.13 -5.73 11.56
N SER A 318 -16.26 -5.77 12.27
CA SER A 318 -16.37 -5.21 13.62
C SER A 318 -16.96 -6.22 14.59
N VAL A 319 -16.34 -6.36 15.75
CA VAL A 319 -16.82 -7.13 16.90
C VAL A 319 -17.10 -6.15 18.02
N PHE A 320 -18.34 -6.13 18.52
CA PHE A 320 -18.77 -5.10 19.47
C PHE A 320 -19.88 -5.60 20.39
N ILE A 321 -20.08 -4.90 21.51
CA ILE A 321 -21.22 -5.11 22.41
C ILE A 321 -22.23 -3.98 22.21
N GLN A 322 -23.50 -4.35 22.06
CA GLN A 322 -24.62 -3.41 22.00
C GLN A 322 -25.85 -4.07 22.62
N ASN A 323 -26.60 -3.31 23.42
CA ASN A 323 -27.78 -3.80 24.15
C ASN A 323 -27.51 -5.07 24.97
N GLY A 324 -26.29 -5.19 25.51
CA GLY A 324 -25.84 -6.34 26.29
C GLY A 324 -25.67 -7.64 25.49
N ARG A 325 -25.55 -7.57 24.17
CA ARG A 325 -25.30 -8.72 23.29
C ARG A 325 -23.95 -8.56 22.60
N LEU A 326 -23.33 -9.67 22.26
CA LEU A 326 -22.14 -9.72 21.41
C LEU A 326 -22.57 -9.72 19.95
N LEU A 327 -22.00 -8.82 19.16
CA LEU A 327 -22.24 -8.70 17.74
C LEU A 327 -20.96 -8.86 16.93
N LEU A 328 -21.11 -9.46 15.76
CA LEU A 328 -20.12 -9.47 14.67
C LEU A 328 -20.82 -8.88 13.43
N ASP A 329 -20.28 -7.80 12.90
CA ASP A 329 -20.68 -7.25 11.61
C ASP A 329 -19.56 -7.51 10.59
N TYR A 330 -19.89 -8.30 9.57
CA TYR A 330 -19.04 -8.55 8.41
C TYR A 330 -19.59 -7.76 7.24
N ASN A 331 -18.91 -6.66 6.90
CA ASN A 331 -19.28 -5.76 5.82
C ASN A 331 -18.45 -6.08 4.57
N ALA A 332 -19.08 -6.72 3.58
CA ALA A 332 -18.49 -7.02 2.30
C ALA A 332 -18.99 -6.04 1.23
N PHE A 333 -18.33 -4.88 1.11
CA PHE A 333 -18.64 -3.89 0.08
C PHE A 333 -20.05 -3.29 0.20
N GLY A 334 -20.50 -3.04 1.44
CA GLY A 334 -21.86 -2.57 1.76
C GLY A 334 -22.85 -3.70 2.08
N ASP A 335 -22.53 -4.94 1.74
CA ASP A 335 -23.35 -6.10 2.10
C ASP A 335 -23.00 -6.56 3.52
N HIS A 336 -23.85 -6.19 4.48
CA HIS A 336 -23.67 -6.50 5.89
C HIS A 336 -24.25 -7.86 6.27
N THR A 337 -23.41 -8.72 6.86
CA THR A 337 -23.84 -9.90 7.61
C THR A 337 -23.62 -9.64 9.10
N ILE A 338 -24.71 -9.35 9.81
CA ILE A 338 -24.68 -9.06 11.25
C ILE A 338 -25.16 -10.29 12.02
N ILE A 339 -24.29 -10.82 12.87
CA ILE A 339 -24.63 -11.88 13.83
C ILE A 339 -24.77 -11.23 15.20
N GLU A 340 -25.88 -11.53 15.86
CA GLU A 340 -26.18 -11.08 17.22
C GLU A 340 -26.33 -12.30 18.12
N SER A 341 -25.69 -12.28 19.29
CA SER A 341 -25.79 -13.38 20.25
C SER A 341 -27.23 -13.54 20.76
N ALA A 342 -27.76 -14.76 20.73
CA ALA A 342 -29.09 -15.11 21.22
C ALA A 342 -29.23 -14.85 22.74
N GLY A 343 -28.15 -15.07 23.49
CA GLY A 343 -28.03 -14.71 24.90
C GLY A 343 -27.47 -13.31 25.13
N LEU A 344 -27.79 -12.74 26.29
CA LEU A 344 -27.08 -11.55 26.81
C LEU A 344 -25.71 -11.97 27.35
N VAL A 345 -24.73 -11.07 27.27
CA VAL A 345 -23.45 -11.21 27.96
C VAL A 345 -23.72 -11.12 29.48
N PRO A 346 -23.40 -12.15 30.27
CA PRO A 346 -23.54 -12.09 31.73
C PRO A 346 -22.58 -11.08 32.34
N GLU A 347 -22.87 -10.59 33.56
CA GLU A 347 -21.92 -9.76 34.29
C GLU A 347 -20.75 -10.59 34.81
N GLY A 348 -19.52 -10.10 34.64
CA GLY A 348 -18.31 -10.77 35.08
C GLY A 348 -17.22 -10.84 34.01
N ASP A 349 -16.25 -11.72 34.25
CA ASP A 349 -15.14 -11.96 33.33
C ASP A 349 -15.55 -12.98 32.28
N HIS A 350 -15.39 -12.62 31.01
CA HIS A 350 -15.84 -13.44 29.89
C HIS A 350 -14.81 -13.50 28.76
N GLU A 351 -14.83 -14.63 28.06
CA GLU A 351 -14.22 -14.76 26.75
C GLU A 351 -15.31 -14.61 25.67
N LEU A 352 -15.21 -13.53 24.89
CA LEU A 352 -16.09 -13.24 23.77
C LEU A 352 -15.35 -13.50 22.47
N ARG A 353 -15.85 -14.40 21.63
CA ARG A 353 -15.15 -14.82 20.42
C ARG A 353 -15.97 -14.55 19.17
N ALA A 354 -15.32 -13.99 18.15
CA ALA A 354 -15.79 -14.02 16.77
C ALA A 354 -14.98 -15.05 15.98
N VAL A 355 -15.67 -15.99 15.36
CA VAL A 355 -15.14 -17.13 14.63
C VAL A 355 -15.38 -16.90 13.15
N LEU A 356 -14.31 -16.86 12.36
CA LEU A 356 -14.37 -16.71 10.91
C LEU A 356 -13.73 -17.92 10.25
N ARG A 357 -14.46 -18.59 9.36
CA ARG A 357 -14.01 -19.80 8.67
C ARG A 357 -14.19 -19.64 7.17
N ARG A 358 -13.12 -19.92 6.42
CA ARG A 358 -13.17 -19.93 4.96
C ARG A 358 -13.81 -21.23 4.48
N GLY A 359 -14.81 -21.12 3.61
CA GLY A 359 -15.46 -22.22 2.93
C GLY A 359 -14.80 -22.56 1.59
N ASN A 360 -15.58 -23.15 0.69
CA ASN A 360 -15.14 -23.45 -0.68
C ASN A 360 -15.25 -22.19 -1.56
N GLY A 361 -14.26 -21.97 -2.44
CA GLY A 361 -14.19 -20.77 -3.28
C GLY A 361 -14.05 -19.50 -2.44
N MET A 362 -15.03 -18.60 -2.59
CA MET A 362 -15.17 -17.37 -1.80
C MET A 362 -16.25 -17.48 -0.70
N SER A 363 -16.87 -18.63 -0.47
CA SER A 363 -17.81 -18.75 0.66
C SER A 363 -17.09 -18.76 2.02
N GLY A 364 -17.83 -18.55 3.09
CA GLY A 364 -17.34 -18.70 4.45
C GLY A 364 -18.45 -18.77 5.48
N TYR A 365 -18.06 -19.08 6.72
CA TYR A 365 -18.94 -19.21 7.87
C TYR A 365 -18.45 -18.28 8.98
N LEU A 366 -19.39 -17.62 9.63
CA LEU A 366 -19.18 -16.65 10.70
C LEU A 366 -19.97 -17.09 11.93
N GLU A 367 -19.40 -16.94 13.12
CA GLU A 367 -20.06 -17.26 14.38
C GLU A 367 -19.58 -16.35 15.51
N VAL A 368 -20.45 -16.08 16.48
CA VAL A 368 -20.06 -15.47 17.76
C VAL A 368 -20.29 -16.45 18.91
N THR A 369 -19.38 -16.50 19.88
CA THR A 369 -19.51 -17.32 21.07
C THR A 369 -19.22 -16.52 22.34
N ILE A 370 -19.90 -16.90 23.43
CA ILE A 370 -19.69 -16.37 24.79
C ILE A 370 -19.28 -17.55 25.65
N ASP A 371 -18.05 -17.52 26.17
CA ASP A 371 -17.45 -18.61 26.95
C ASP A 371 -17.54 -19.98 26.26
N GLY A 372 -17.34 -19.99 24.94
CA GLY A 372 -17.41 -21.18 24.10
C GLY A 372 -18.82 -21.67 23.75
N VAL A 373 -19.87 -21.02 24.27
CA VAL A 373 -21.26 -21.32 23.89
C VAL A 373 -21.64 -20.49 22.66
N SER A 374 -22.09 -21.17 21.60
CA SER A 374 -22.56 -20.52 20.37
C SER A 374 -23.70 -19.54 20.65
N GLY A 375 -23.52 -18.29 20.26
CA GLY A 375 -24.52 -17.23 20.36
C GLY A 375 -25.30 -17.03 19.07
N GLY A 376 -24.72 -17.37 17.92
CA GLY A 376 -25.34 -17.19 16.61
C GLY A 376 -24.32 -17.37 15.49
N SER A 377 -24.80 -17.66 14.28
CA SER A 377 -23.93 -17.86 13.12
C SER A 377 -24.62 -17.53 11.80
N ALA A 378 -23.82 -17.34 10.75
CA ALA A 378 -24.27 -17.11 9.39
C ALA A 378 -23.26 -17.62 8.36
N GLU A 379 -23.78 -18.05 7.21
CA GLU A 379 -22.98 -18.28 6.01
C GLU A 379 -22.83 -16.96 5.23
N VAL A 380 -21.66 -16.75 4.63
CA VAL A 380 -21.38 -15.65 3.70
C VAL A 380 -21.00 -16.21 2.33
N SER A 381 -21.57 -15.62 1.28
CA SER A 381 -21.25 -15.97 -0.11
C SER A 381 -19.91 -15.38 -0.55
N LEU A 382 -19.47 -14.30 0.10
CA LEU A 382 -18.23 -13.58 -0.19
C LEU A 382 -17.39 -13.38 1.09
N TYR A 383 -16.34 -14.17 1.19
CA TYR A 383 -15.32 -14.14 2.21
C TYR A 383 -14.06 -13.48 1.64
N MET A 384 -13.94 -12.19 1.90
CA MET A 384 -12.89 -11.32 1.40
C MET A 384 -11.48 -11.84 1.77
N ARG A 385 -10.60 -11.84 0.77
CA ARG A 385 -9.15 -12.05 0.91
C ARG A 385 -8.46 -10.78 1.42
N MET A 386 -8.83 -9.63 0.87
CA MET A 386 -8.32 -8.31 1.25
C MET A 386 -9.48 -7.49 1.83
N ILE A 387 -9.44 -7.18 3.12
CA ILE A 387 -10.54 -6.49 3.82
C ILE A 387 -10.49 -4.99 3.57
N SER A 388 -9.33 -4.37 3.79
CA SER A 388 -9.14 -2.92 3.67
C SER A 388 -7.65 -2.57 3.66
N SER A 389 -7.34 -1.36 3.22
CA SER A 389 -6.04 -0.69 3.42
C SER A 389 -5.91 -0.07 4.82
N VAL A 390 -6.99 -0.01 5.59
CA VAL A 390 -7.01 0.44 6.99
C VAL A 390 -6.83 -0.77 7.90
N GLY A 391 -5.83 -0.71 8.77
CA GLY A 391 -5.56 -1.77 9.74
C GLY A 391 -6.48 -1.68 10.96
N PRO A 392 -6.32 -2.58 11.95
CA PRO A 392 -7.28 -2.69 13.04
C PRO A 392 -7.11 -1.64 14.14
N SER A 393 -8.22 -1.34 14.81
CA SER A 393 -8.31 -0.65 16.10
C SER A 393 -8.88 -1.58 17.18
N ILE A 394 -8.42 -1.38 18.42
CA ILE A 394 -8.70 -2.24 19.58
C ILE A 394 -9.43 -1.41 20.63
N GLY A 395 -10.64 -1.83 21.01
CA GLY A 395 -11.49 -1.13 21.98
C GLY A 395 -12.29 0.06 21.42
N PHE A 396 -12.22 0.33 20.12
CA PHE A 396 -12.98 1.35 19.40
C PHE A 396 -12.88 1.13 17.88
N ASP A 397 -13.70 1.82 17.09
CA ASP A 397 -13.61 1.87 15.63
C ASP A 397 -12.98 3.19 15.16
N HIS A 398 -11.81 3.14 14.56
CA HIS A 398 -11.08 4.33 14.16
C HIS A 398 -11.46 4.83 12.77
N GLY A 399 -11.93 6.08 12.68
CA GLY A 399 -12.23 6.71 11.40
C GLY A 399 -13.69 6.52 11.02
N SER A 400 -13.95 5.98 9.81
CA SER A 400 -15.32 5.72 9.33
C SER A 400 -15.88 4.44 9.96
N PRO A 401 -17.14 4.44 10.44
CA PRO A 401 -17.73 3.30 11.14
C PRO A 401 -17.91 2.10 10.20
N ILE A 402 -17.42 0.93 10.58
CA ILE A 402 -17.60 -0.31 9.80
C ILE A 402 -19.04 -0.77 9.81
N SER A 403 -19.74 -0.63 10.95
CA SER A 403 -21.12 -1.09 11.13
C SER A 403 -22.12 0.05 11.02
N THR A 404 -23.28 -0.24 10.44
CA THR A 404 -24.44 0.65 10.44
C THR A 404 -25.15 0.76 11.80
N ARG A 405 -24.72 -0.04 12.80
CA ARG A 405 -25.34 -0.11 14.13
C ARG A 405 -24.85 0.95 15.12
N TYR A 406 -23.78 1.68 14.80
CA TYR A 406 -23.22 2.70 15.68
C TYR A 406 -22.56 3.84 14.89
N SER A 407 -22.16 4.89 15.60
CA SER A 407 -21.28 5.95 15.07
C SER A 407 -19.89 5.83 15.68
N ALA A 408 -18.85 5.91 14.84
CA ALA A 408 -17.46 5.89 15.31
C ALA A 408 -17.19 7.08 16.27
N PRO A 409 -16.38 6.89 17.33
CA PRO A 409 -15.52 5.72 17.54
C PRO A 409 -16.19 4.55 18.29
N TYR A 410 -17.43 4.71 18.78
CA TYR A 410 -18.16 3.73 19.59
C TYR A 410 -17.26 2.96 20.58
N ALA A 411 -16.47 3.71 21.38
CA ALA A 411 -15.45 3.15 22.26
C ALA A 411 -16.07 2.26 23.34
N TYR A 412 -15.42 1.14 23.64
CA TYR A 412 -15.88 0.22 24.67
C TYR A 412 -15.84 0.85 26.06
N THR A 413 -16.97 0.82 26.77
CA THR A 413 -17.11 1.45 28.09
C THR A 413 -16.70 0.55 29.25
N GLY A 414 -16.68 -0.77 29.02
CA GLY A 414 -16.24 -1.76 29.99
C GLY A 414 -14.72 -1.94 30.01
N GLU A 415 -14.25 -2.95 30.73
CA GLU A 415 -12.83 -3.29 30.78
C GLU A 415 -12.50 -4.35 29.72
N LEU A 416 -11.68 -3.97 28.72
CA LEU A 416 -11.13 -4.89 27.72
C LEU A 416 -9.68 -5.21 28.10
N HIS A 417 -9.42 -6.44 28.52
CA HIS A 417 -8.09 -6.87 28.98
C HIS A 417 -7.12 -7.13 27.82
N GLU A 418 -7.59 -7.89 26.83
CA GLU A 418 -6.84 -8.18 25.62
C GLU A 418 -7.74 -8.62 24.46
N ILE A 419 -7.24 -8.40 23.23
CA ILE A 419 -7.71 -9.09 22.03
C ILE A 419 -6.62 -10.06 21.58
N VAL A 420 -6.99 -11.32 21.39
CA VAL A 420 -6.14 -12.35 20.79
C VAL A 420 -6.66 -12.66 19.39
N ILE A 421 -5.81 -12.57 18.38
CA ILE A 421 -6.11 -13.07 17.03
C ILE A 421 -5.33 -14.36 16.83
N GLU A 422 -6.05 -15.44 16.57
CA GLU A 422 -5.49 -16.75 16.22
C GLU A 422 -5.86 -17.05 14.78
N SER A 423 -4.85 -17.16 13.90
CA SER A 423 -5.09 -17.42 12.49
C SER A 423 -4.54 -18.77 12.05
N GLY A 424 -5.36 -19.56 11.37
CA GLY A 424 -4.96 -20.85 10.82
C GLY A 424 -4.04 -20.71 9.59
N PRO A 425 -3.36 -21.80 9.18
CA PRO A 425 -2.69 -21.86 7.89
C PRO A 425 -3.65 -21.55 6.74
N ARG A 426 -3.16 -20.88 5.68
CA ARG A 426 -3.92 -20.84 4.41
C ARG A 426 -3.96 -22.27 3.84
N ARG A 427 -5.05 -22.64 3.16
CA ARG A 427 -5.17 -23.97 2.51
C ARG A 427 -3.98 -24.23 1.56
N VAL A 428 -3.65 -25.51 1.39
CA VAL A 428 -2.41 -26.05 0.78
C VAL A 428 -2.06 -25.50 -0.62
N ASP A 429 -3.04 -25.04 -1.41
CA ASP A 429 -2.77 -24.43 -2.74
C ASP A 429 -1.84 -23.21 -2.69
N THR A 430 -1.89 -22.41 -1.61
CA THR A 430 -0.94 -21.29 -1.44
C THR A 430 0.44 -21.73 -0.96
N ALA A 431 0.54 -22.89 -0.29
CA ALA A 431 1.83 -23.42 0.17
C ALA A 431 2.67 -23.95 -0.99
N ALA A 432 2.03 -24.46 -2.05
CA ALA A 432 2.72 -24.86 -3.29
C ALA A 432 3.31 -23.64 -4.03
N ALA A 433 2.57 -22.53 -4.09
CA ALA A 433 3.07 -21.27 -4.66
C ALA A 433 4.18 -20.63 -3.83
N GLU A 434 4.09 -20.70 -2.50
CA GLU A 434 5.17 -20.25 -1.58
C GLU A 434 6.41 -21.15 -1.68
N ALA A 435 6.25 -22.47 -1.81
CA ALA A 435 7.34 -23.41 -1.98
C ALA A 435 8.01 -23.30 -3.36
N GLN A 436 7.24 -23.10 -4.43
CA GLN A 436 7.78 -22.81 -5.77
C GLN A 436 8.55 -21.48 -5.77
N ALA A 437 8.08 -20.48 -5.03
CA ALA A 437 8.77 -19.20 -4.89
C ALA A 437 10.07 -19.30 -4.06
N GLU A 438 10.15 -20.20 -3.08
CA GLU A 438 11.38 -20.44 -2.33
C GLU A 438 12.39 -21.27 -3.17
N MET A 439 11.90 -22.17 -4.02
CA MET A 439 12.74 -22.93 -4.97
C MET A 439 13.25 -22.06 -6.13
N ASN A 440 12.48 -21.09 -6.61
CA ASN A 440 12.92 -20.14 -7.65
C ASN A 440 13.88 -19.05 -7.09
N ARG A 441 14.07 -18.96 -5.76
CA ARG A 441 15.07 -18.09 -5.13
C ARG A 441 16.46 -18.73 -5.02
N GLN A 442 16.57 -20.04 -5.23
CA GLN A 442 17.85 -20.78 -5.31
C GLN A 442 18.25 -20.94 -6.78
#